data_AF-A0A7C6V0M1-F1
#
_entry.id   AF-A0A7C6V0M1-F1
#
_cell.length_a   1.000
_cell.length_b   1.000
_cell.length_c   1.000
_cell.angle_alpha   90.00
_cell.angle_beta   90.00
_cell.angle_gamma   90.00
#
_symmetry.space_group_name_H-M   'P 1'
#
loop_
_entity.id
_entity.type
_entity.pdbx_description
1 polymer ?
#
loop_
_entity_poly.entity_id
_entity_poly.type
_entity_poly.pdbx_seq_one_letter_code
_entity_poly.pdbx_strand_id
1 'polypeptide(L)' 'MKVTYDPHTDTLTVIFSDNPISESDEDKPGIVLDYDEGGNLVSLEVLDASRTCRD' A
#
# COMPACT_ATOMS: atom_id res chain seq x y z
N MET A 1 -7.47 -9.28 -5.20
CA MET A 1 -6.33 -8.41 -5.53
C MET A 1 -6.77 -7.29 -6.44
N LYS A 2 -6.55 -6.04 -6.04
CA LYS A 2 -6.91 -4.82 -6.79
C LYS A 2 -5.73 -3.87 -6.76
N VAL A 3 -5.41 -3.26 -7.90
CA VAL A 3 -4.35 -2.26 -8.02
C VAL A 3 -5.01 -0.94 -8.45
N THR A 4 -4.73 0.13 -7.72
CA THR A 4 -5.27 1.45 -8.00
C THR A 4 -4.14 2.47 -7.92
N TYR A 5 -4.00 3.28 -8.96
CA TYR A 5 -3.15 4.46 -8.93
C TYR A 5 -4.03 5.70 -8.85
N ASP A 6 -3.83 6.53 -7.84
CA ASP A 6 -4.47 7.83 -7.71
C ASP A 6 -3.48 8.94 -8.12
N PRO A 7 -3.64 9.56 -9.31
CA PRO A 7 -2.75 10.61 -9.77
C PRO A 7 -2.92 11.93 -9.00
N HIS A 8 -3.99 12.11 -8.23
CA HIS A 8 -4.19 13.33 -7.43
C HIS A 8 -3.27 13.35 -6.21
N THR A 9 -3.02 12.19 -5.61
CA THR A 9 -2.13 12.00 -4.46
C THR A 9 -0.77 11.42 -4.83
N ASP A 10 -0.61 10.98 -6.09
CA ASP A 10 0.55 10.21 -6.57
C ASP A 10 0.80 8.94 -5.74
N THR A 11 -0.28 8.23 -5.38
CA THR A 11 -0.23 7.01 -4.58
C THR A 11 -0.63 5.79 -5.41
N LEU A 12 0.18 4.73 -5.34
CA LEU A 12 -0.17 3.41 -5.83
C LEU A 12 -0.57 2.53 -4.65
N THR A 13 -1.80 2.02 -4.65
CA THR A 13 -2.29 1.08 -3.65
C THR A 13 -2.51 -0.28 -4.30
N VAL A 14 -1.96 -1.32 -3.69
CA VAL A 14 -2.22 -2.72 -4.01
C VAL A 14 -2.95 -3.35 -2.83
N ILE A 15 -4.19 -3.77 -3.04
CA ILE A 15 -5.01 -4.45 -2.04
C ILE A 15 -4.94 -5.95 -2.32
N PHE A 16 -4.46 -6.72 -1.35
CA PHE A 16 -4.33 -8.17 -1.42
C PHE A 16 -5.58 -8.88 -0.88
N SER A 17 -6.17 -8.38 0.20
CA SER A 17 -7.38 -8.91 0.82
C SER A 17 -8.34 -7.79 1.26
N ASP A 18 -9.60 -8.15 1.51
CA ASP A 18 -10.62 -7.22 2.05
C ASP A 18 -10.72 -7.32 3.59
N ASN A 19 -9.73 -7.93 4.25
CA ASN A 19 -9.70 -8.02 5.70
C ASN A 19 -9.53 -6.63 6.33
N PRO A 20 -10.07 -6.39 7.54
CA PRO A 20 -9.82 -5.15 8.25
C PRO A 20 -8.34 -4.95 8.54
N ILE A 21 -7.84 -3.73 8.31
CA ILE A 21 -6.50 -3.32 8.72
C ILE A 21 -6.50 -3.12 10.23
N SER A 22 -5.54 -3.75 10.91
CA SER A 22 -5.29 -3.59 12.34
C SER A 22 -4.03 -2.78 12.62
N GLU A 23 -3.04 -2.85 11.73
CA GLU A 23 -1.76 -2.16 11.86
C GLU A 23 -1.29 -1.66 10.50
N SER A 24 -0.65 -0.49 10.48
CA SER A 24 -0.01 0.09 9.32
C SER A 24 1.42 0.48 9.70
N ASP A 25 2.40 0.05 8.91
CA ASP A 25 3.82 0.31 9.15
C ASP A 25 4.51 0.87 7.90
N GLU A 26 5.37 1.87 8.09
CA GLU A 26 6.20 2.45 7.01
C GLU A 26 7.57 1.75 7.00
N ASP A 27 7.66 0.62 6.28
CA ASP A 27 8.88 -0.20 6.21
C ASP A 27 10.07 0.58 5.62
N LYS A 28 9.80 1.46 4.65
CA LYS A 28 10.76 2.39 4.04
C LYS A 28 10.07 3.71 3.75
N PRO A 29 10.82 4.82 3.65
CA PRO A 29 10.24 6.11 3.28
C PRO A 29 9.35 6.01 2.03
N GLY A 30 8.05 6.28 2.20
CA GLY A 30 7.03 6.22 1.15
C GLY A 30 6.50 4.82 0.80
N ILE A 31 6.88 3.77 1.52
CA ILE A 31 6.34 2.42 1.38
C ILE A 31 5.61 2.03 2.66
N VAL A 32 4.29 1.90 2.58
CA VAL A 32 3.44 1.53 3.72
C VAL A 32 2.89 0.13 3.51
N LEU A 33 2.94 -0.69 4.55
CA LEU A 33 2.40 -2.03 4.61
C LEU A 33 1.30 -2.09 5.67
N ASP A 34 0.13 -2.58 5.27
CA ASP A 34 -1.00 -2.75 6.17
C ASP A 34 -1.22 -4.22 6.49
N TYR A 35 -1.42 -4.54 7.75
CA TYR A 35 -1.62 -5.90 8.26
C TYR A 35 -2.96 -6.06 8.98
N ASP A 36 -3.53 -7.26 8.89
CA ASP A 36 -4.68 -7.66 9.71
C ASP A 36 -4.25 -8.11 11.11
N GLU A 37 -5.22 -8.36 12.00
CA GLU A 37 -4.93 -8.82 13.38
C GLU A 37 -4.10 -10.12 13.44
N GLY A 38 -4.10 -10.92 12.37
CA GLY A 38 -3.31 -12.15 12.26
C GLY A 38 -1.89 -11.93 11.73
N GLY A 39 -1.51 -10.70 11.43
CA GLY A 39 -0.23 -10.36 10.81
C GLY A 39 -0.15 -10.68 9.31
N ASN A 40 -1.29 -10.89 8.63
CA ASN A 40 -1.30 -11.11 7.19
C ASN A 40 -1.38 -9.76 6.46
N LEU A 41 -0.67 -9.66 5.33
CA LEU A 41 -0.66 -8.43 4.53
C LEU A 41 -2.04 -8.18 3.88
N VAL A 42 -2.60 -7.01 4.13
CA VAL A 42 -3.86 -6.51 3.58
C VAL A 42 -3.60 -5.63 2.37
N SER A 43 -2.71 -4.65 2.49
CA SER A 43 -2.35 -3.73 1.41
C SER A 43 -0.89 -3.27 1.45
N LEU A 44 -0.43 -2.80 0.29
CA LEU A 44 0.81 -2.05 0.09
C LEU A 44 0.44 -0.70 -0.50
N GLU A 45 0.96 0.38 0.06
CA GLU A 45 0.92 1.71 -0.54
C GLU A 45 2.33 2.18 -0.91
N VAL A 46 2.45 2.78 -2.08
CA VAL A 46 3.65 3.49 -2.54
C VAL A 46 3.28 4.95 -2.73
N LEU A 47 3.81 5.82 -1.88
CA LEU A 47 3.74 7.27 -2.01
C LEU A 47 4.76 7.75 -3.06
N ASP A 48 4.51 8.90 -3.68
CA ASP A 48 5.31 9.41 -4.80
C ASP A 48 5.52 8.32 -5.88
N ALA A 49 4.47 7.56 -6.20
CA ALA A 49 4.56 6.34 -6.98
C ALA A 49 5.15 6.60 -8.38
N SER A 50 4.83 7.74 -9.00
CA SER A 50 5.43 8.16 -10.27
C SER A 50 6.96 8.30 -10.24
N ARG A 51 7.54 8.42 -9.04
CA ARG A 51 8.98 8.55 -8.82
C ARG A 51 9.65 7.22 -8.49
N THR A 52 8.93 6.36 -7.78
CA THR A 52 9.46 5.10 -7.23
C THR A 52 9.18 3.92 -8.15
N CYS A 53 8.04 3.90 -8.84
CA CYS A 53 7.60 2.86 -9.75
C CYS A 53 7.66 3.38 -11.20
N ARG A 54 8.88 3.44 -11.75
CA ARG A 54 9.11 3.75 -13.17
C ARG A 54 9.48 2.47 -13.91
N ASP A 55 9.19 2.44 -15.21
CA ASP A 55 9.61 1.37 -16.13
C ASP A 55 11.13 1.15 -16.14
#